data_AF-F6H4C5-F1
#
_entry.id   AF-F6H4C5-F1
#
_cell.length_a   1.000
_cell.length_b   1.000
_cell.length_c   1.000
_cell.angle_alpha   90.00
_cell.angle_beta   90.00
_cell.angle_gamma   90.00
#
_symmetry.space_group_name_H-M   'P 1'
#
loop_
_entity.id
_entity.type
_entity.pdbx_description
1 polymer ?
#
loop_
_entity_poly.entity_id
_entity_poly.type
_entity_poly.pdbx_seq_one_letter_code
_entity_poly.pdbx_strand_id
1 'polypeptide(L)'
;MVTRLLKRRVPFSSKFWLKGSLFQICIRTQRNHFQRLLSNLNKIIDINYYSVETAKRSNLCHRPFGIGVQGLADTFILHGMA
;
A
#
# COMPACT_ATOMS: atom_id res chain seq x y z
N MET A 1 38.42 -12.89 24.59
CA MET A 1 37.88 -13.31 23.28
C MET A 1 36.47 -13.79 23.55
N VAL A 2 35.35 -13.14 23.23
CA VAL A 2 34.90 -12.47 22.00
C VAL A 2 33.81 -11.44 22.37
N THR A 3 34.13 -10.14 22.34
CA THR A 3 33.15 -9.03 22.44
C THR A 3 33.40 -8.03 21.30
N ARG A 4 33.32 -8.50 20.04
CA ARG A 4 33.72 -7.68 18.89
C ARG A 4 33.05 -8.04 17.55
N LEU A 5 31.74 -8.34 17.51
CA LEU A 5 31.03 -8.57 16.24
C LEU A 5 29.61 -7.98 16.17
N LEU A 6 29.41 -6.75 16.64
CA LEU A 6 28.24 -5.94 16.25
C LEU A 6 28.65 -4.49 15.99
N LYS A 7 29.27 -4.27 14.83
CA LYS A 7 29.42 -2.95 14.22
C LYS A 7 29.56 -3.10 12.70
N ARG A 8 28.56 -3.71 12.06
CA ARG A 8 28.34 -3.48 10.62
C ARG A 8 27.78 -2.07 10.46
N ARG A 9 28.68 -1.08 10.32
CA ARG A 9 28.32 0.23 9.76
C ARG A 9 27.85 -0.02 8.33
N VAL A 10 26.56 0.07 8.09
CA VAL A 10 26.04 0.27 6.73
C VAL A 10 26.44 1.67 6.28
N PRO A 11 27.17 1.84 5.16
CA PRO A 11 27.53 3.17 4.68
C PRO A 11 26.29 3.81 4.02
N PHE A 12 25.70 4.79 4.71
CA PHE A 12 24.66 5.65 4.16
C PHE A 12 25.30 6.63 3.16
N SER A 13 25.45 6.20 1.91
CA SER A 13 25.91 7.03 0.81
C SER A 13 24.72 7.67 0.10
N SER A 14 24.70 8.99 0.08
CA SER A 14 23.69 9.85 -0.56
C SER A 14 23.55 9.68 -2.09
N LYS A 15 24.36 8.83 -2.73
CA LYS A 15 24.25 8.51 -4.17
C LYS A 15 23.27 7.39 -4.51
N PHE A 16 22.69 6.70 -3.51
CA PHE A 16 21.78 5.57 -3.76
C PHE A 16 20.38 6.01 -4.26
N TRP A 17 19.99 7.25 -3.98
CA TRP A 17 18.68 7.79 -4.37
C TRP A 17 18.53 8.15 -5.87
N LEU A 18 19.62 8.19 -6.63
CA LEU A 18 19.59 8.59 -8.05
C LEU A 18 19.39 7.44 -9.05
N LYS A 19 19.29 6.17 -8.61
CA LYS A 19 18.80 5.05 -9.46
C LYS A 19 17.27 4.91 -9.43
N GLY A 20 16.57 6.04 -9.26
CA GLY A 20 15.11 6.12 -9.09
C GLY A 20 14.31 6.21 -10.38
N SER A 21 14.61 5.42 -11.42
CA SER A 21 13.69 5.30 -12.57
C SER A 21 12.66 4.20 -12.36
N LEU A 22 13.08 3.01 -11.92
CA LEU A 22 12.17 1.87 -11.73
C LEU A 22 11.21 2.02 -10.54
N PHE A 23 11.68 2.58 -9.42
CA PHE A 23 10.80 2.80 -8.26
C PHE A 23 9.76 3.91 -8.52
N GLN A 24 10.14 4.95 -9.26
CA GLN A 24 9.26 6.06 -9.63
C GLN A 24 8.24 5.67 -10.73
N ILE A 25 8.60 4.76 -11.65
CA ILE A 25 7.68 4.20 -12.66
C ILE A 25 6.55 3.42 -11.97
N CYS A 26 6.85 2.66 -10.92
CA CYS A 26 5.83 1.91 -10.16
C CYS A 26 4.77 2.85 -9.57
N ILE A 27 5.15 3.99 -8.99
CA ILE A 27 4.19 4.95 -8.40
C ILE A 27 3.30 5.61 -9.47
N ARG A 28 3.83 5.89 -10.67
CA ARG A 28 3.05 6.50 -11.76
C ARG A 28 2.02 5.54 -12.37
N THR A 29 2.38 4.29 -12.58
CA THR A 29 1.46 3.27 -13.15
C THR A 29 0.37 2.84 -12.15
N GLN A 30 0.68 2.83 -10.85
CA GLN A 30 -0.26 2.40 -9.79
C GLN A 30 -1.45 3.35 -9.58
N ARG A 31 -1.36 4.63 -9.98
CA ARG A 31 -2.49 5.59 -9.83
C ARG A 31 -3.75 5.13 -10.58
N ASN A 32 -3.59 4.60 -11.78
CA ASN A 32 -4.73 4.13 -12.59
C ASN A 32 -5.40 2.90 -11.97
N HIS A 33 -4.63 2.02 -11.33
CA HIS A 33 -5.18 0.88 -10.61
C HIS A 33 -5.97 1.32 -9.39
N PHE A 34 -5.42 2.26 -8.61
CA PHE A 34 -6.11 2.76 -7.42
C PHE A 34 -7.43 3.46 -7.75
N GLN A 35 -7.46 4.29 -8.80
CA GLN A 35 -8.69 4.94 -9.27
C GLN A 35 -9.76 3.93 -9.76
N ARG A 36 -9.33 2.86 -10.44
CA ARG A 36 -10.21 1.77 -10.85
C ARG A 36 -10.76 1.01 -9.65
N LEU A 37 -9.94 0.71 -8.65
CA LEU A 37 -10.36 0.05 -7.41
C LEU A 37 -11.39 0.89 -6.66
N LEU A 38 -11.14 2.20 -6.49
CA LEU A 38 -12.09 3.13 -5.89
C LEU A 38 -13.44 3.14 -6.62
N SER A 39 -13.40 3.18 -7.95
CA SER A 39 -14.61 3.17 -8.77
C SER A 39 -15.38 1.85 -8.65
N ASN A 40 -14.70 0.72 -8.50
CA ASN A 40 -15.31 -0.59 -8.30
C ASN A 40 -15.91 -0.72 -6.89
N LEU A 41 -15.22 -0.28 -5.86
CA LEU A 41 -15.72 -0.28 -4.48
C LEU A 41 -16.97 0.59 -4.35
N ASN A 42 -17.00 1.75 -5.01
CA ASN A 42 -18.19 2.60 -5.01
C ASN A 42 -19.41 1.90 -5.65
N LYS A 43 -19.20 1.15 -6.75
CA LYS A 43 -20.27 0.35 -7.38
C LYS A 43 -20.78 -0.77 -6.47
N ILE A 44 -19.91 -1.40 -5.69
CA ILE A 44 -20.30 -2.47 -4.75
C ILE A 44 -21.30 -1.96 -3.71
N ILE A 45 -21.16 -0.72 -3.24
CA ILE A 45 -22.09 -0.11 -2.27
C ILE A 45 -23.52 -0.04 -2.83
N ASP A 46 -23.66 0.19 -4.14
CA ASP A 46 -24.95 0.33 -4.82
C ASP A 46 -25.62 -1.02 -5.11
N ILE A 47 -24.85 -2.08 -5.38
CA ILE A 47 -25.36 -3.43 -5.69
C ILE A 47 -25.49 -4.34 -4.46
N ASN A 48 -24.90 -3.98 -3.32
CA ASN A 48 -24.87 -4.83 -2.16
C ASN A 48 -26.28 -5.02 -1.55
N TYR A 49 -26.61 -6.27 -1.18
CA TYR A 49 -27.83 -6.57 -0.46
C TYR A 49 -27.64 -6.31 1.04
N TYR A 50 -28.41 -5.39 1.59
CA TYR A 50 -28.40 -5.07 3.02
C TYR A 50 -29.63 -5.70 3.68
N SER A 51 -29.41 -6.60 4.64
CA SER A 51 -30.46 -7.27 5.41
C SER A 51 -31.21 -6.34 6.37
N VAL A 52 -30.63 -5.18 6.69
CA VAL A 52 -31.23 -4.14 7.54
C VAL A 52 -31.22 -2.78 6.85
N GLU A 53 -32.36 -2.09 6.89
CA GLU A 53 -32.56 -0.79 6.23
C GLU A 53 -31.69 0.33 6.82
N THR A 54 -31.37 0.25 8.11
CA THR A 54 -30.47 1.17 8.81
C THR A 54 -29.04 1.10 8.28
N ALA A 55 -28.54 -0.11 8.00
CA ALA A 55 -27.22 -0.31 7.39
C ALA A 55 -27.19 0.20 5.95
N LYS A 56 -28.26 -0.02 5.17
CA LYS A 56 -28.39 0.54 3.82
C LYS A 56 -28.36 2.06 3.84
N ARG A 57 -29.15 2.70 4.71
CA ARG A 57 -29.19 4.16 4.84
C ARG A 57 -27.82 4.73 5.25
N SER A 58 -27.16 4.11 6.23
CA SER A 58 -25.83 4.56 6.68
C SER A 58 -24.77 4.46 5.58
N ASN A 59 -24.72 3.33 4.86
CA ASN A 59 -23.73 3.10 3.81
C ASN A 59 -23.97 3.95 2.55
N LEU A 60 -25.24 4.24 2.22
CA LEU A 60 -25.56 5.13 1.10
C LEU A 60 -25.27 6.60 1.43
N CYS A 61 -25.46 7.03 2.69
CA CYS A 61 -25.18 8.40 3.11
C CYS A 61 -23.67 8.69 3.24
N HIS A 62 -22.89 7.78 3.82
CA HIS A 62 -21.47 8.03 4.12
C HIS A 62 -20.49 7.40 3.11
N ARG A 63 -20.95 6.45 2.29
CA ARG A 63 -20.15 5.67 1.32
C ARG A 63 -18.75 5.28 1.82
N PRO A 64 -18.62 4.67 3.03
CA PRO A 64 -17.32 4.28 3.54
C PRO A 64 -16.80 3.04 2.79
N PHE A 65 -15.53 3.06 2.37
CA PHE A 65 -14.81 1.90 1.84
C PHE A 65 -13.37 1.90 2.33
N GLY A 66 -12.82 0.71 2.59
CA GLY A 66 -11.44 0.52 3.02
C GLY A 66 -10.60 -0.10 1.91
N ILE A 67 -9.40 0.45 1.66
CA ILE A 67 -8.42 -0.15 0.74
C ILE A 67 -7.21 -0.60 1.55
N GLY A 68 -6.93 -1.90 1.52
CA GLY A 68 -5.70 -2.48 2.05
C GLY A 68 -4.63 -2.63 0.97
N VAL A 69 -3.37 -2.69 1.40
CA VAL A 69 -2.23 -3.04 0.53
C VAL A 69 -1.58 -4.30 1.10
N GLN A 70 -1.36 -5.29 0.25
CA GLN A 70 -0.68 -6.54 0.60
C GLN A 70 0.74 -6.55 0.04
N GLY A 71 1.65 -7.29 0.68
CA GLY A 71 3.04 -7.45 0.22
C GLY A 71 4.04 -6.45 0.81
N LEU A 72 3.66 -5.70 1.85
CA LEU A 72 4.56 -4.75 2.50
C LEU A 72 5.80 -5.43 3.09
N ALA A 73 5.64 -6.62 3.69
CA ALA A 73 6.77 -7.40 4.22
C ALA A 73 7.73 -7.85 3.11
N ASP A 74 7.20 -8.35 1.99
CA ASP A 74 8.01 -8.77 0.83
C ASP A 74 8.76 -7.57 0.24
N THR A 75 8.14 -6.39 0.22
CA THR A 75 8.82 -5.17 -0.21
C THR A 75 9.98 -4.79 0.74
N PHE A 76 9.83 -4.95 2.05
CA PHE A 76 10.92 -4.68 2.99
C PHE A 76 12.10 -5.66 2.83
N ILE A 77 11.81 -6.95 2.65
CA ILE A 77 12.83 -7.98 2.41
C ILE A 77 13.56 -7.72 1.08
N LEU A 78 12.82 -7.44 0.00
CA LEU A 78 13.40 -7.15 -1.32
C LEU A 78 14.29 -5.91 -1.34
N HIS A 79 14.01 -4.93 -0.48
CA HIS A 79 14.83 -3.72 -0.34
C HIS A 79 15.95 -3.86 0.70
N GLY A 80 16.15 -5.05 1.27
CA GLY A 80 17.20 -5.33 2.24
C GLY A 80 17.04 -4.57 3.57
N MET A 81 15.80 -4.26 3.95
CA MET A 81 15.44 -3.53 5.17
C MET A 81 15.09 -4.45 6.35
N ALA A 82 15.35 -5.77 6.23
CA ALA A 82 15.08 -6.80 7.23
C ALA A 82 16.38 -7.41 7.78
#